data_AF-A0A3P9LV35-F1
#
_entry.id   AF-A0A3P9LV35-F1
#
_cell.length_a   1.000
_cell.length_b   1.000
_cell.length_c   1.000
_cell.angle_alpha   90.00
_cell.angle_beta   90.00
_cell.angle_gamma   90.00
#
_symmetry.space_group_name_H-M   'P 1'
#
loop_
_entity.id
_entity.type
_entity.pdbx_description
1 polymer ?
#
loop_
_entity_poly.entity_id
_entity_poly.type
_entity_poly.pdbx_seq_one_letter_code
_entity_poly.pdbx_strand_id
1 'polypeptide(L)'
;MLCYSPAVDESILRSKFRVEFLLDSLRFDFNALSPQSFSYQPSPVLQPLNQQNPLKAYRYNPGSFIQLEGDNLDLGISKEEVVVLIGDVVCAVKTLTRNHLYCEPPPQQLRPGPNCKKCEVFDQLPEFTRGGQNPHRIGSLFEIGDKLSH
;
A
#
# COMPACT_ATOMS: atom_id res chain seq x y z
N MET A 1 -17.42 2.98 -15.90
CA MET A 1 -16.65 1.73 -16.09
C MET A 1 -15.31 1.94 -15.40
N LEU A 2 -14.87 0.99 -14.57
CA LEU A 2 -13.57 1.04 -13.90
C LEU A 2 -12.65 0.06 -14.62
N CYS A 3 -11.48 0.53 -15.08
CA CYS A 3 -10.49 -0.31 -15.75
C CYS A 3 -9.16 -0.18 -15.02
N TYR A 4 -8.49 -1.31 -14.86
CA TYR A 4 -7.18 -1.36 -14.25
C TYR A 4 -6.11 -1.52 -15.34
N SER A 5 -5.09 -0.66 -15.34
CA SER A 5 -3.90 -0.86 -16.16
C SER A 5 -3.19 -2.17 -15.78
N PRO A 6 -2.63 -2.89 -16.77
CA PRO A 6 -1.86 -4.08 -16.51
C PRO A 6 -0.53 -3.75 -15.82
N ALA A 7 -0.03 -4.70 -15.04
CA ALA A 7 1.35 -4.66 -14.57
C ALA A 7 2.29 -4.89 -15.77
N VAL A 8 3.36 -4.11 -15.81
CA VAL A 8 4.31 -4.03 -16.91
C VAL A 8 5.71 -4.02 -16.35
N ASP A 9 6.66 -4.52 -17.13
CA ASP A 9 8.07 -4.45 -16.75
C ASP A 9 8.67 -3.06 -17.02
N GLU A 10 9.81 -2.78 -16.40
CA GLU A 10 10.53 -1.50 -16.51
C GLU A 10 10.99 -1.16 -17.94
N SER A 11 11.04 -2.13 -18.86
CA SER A 11 11.38 -1.85 -20.26
C SER A 11 10.32 -1.03 -20.97
N ILE A 12 9.06 -1.09 -20.52
CA ILE A 12 7.96 -0.29 -21.09
C ILE A 12 8.20 1.21 -20.90
N LEU A 13 8.86 1.61 -19.80
CA LEU A 13 9.10 3.02 -19.48
C LEU A 13 10.00 3.70 -20.52
N ARG A 14 10.83 2.92 -21.21
CA ARG A 14 11.72 3.38 -22.28
C ARG A 14 11.15 3.12 -23.68
N SER A 15 9.95 2.54 -23.75
CA SER A 15 9.34 2.09 -25.01
C SER A 15 8.16 2.98 -25.39
N LYS A 16 7.85 3.01 -26.69
CA LYS A 16 6.61 3.61 -27.18
C LYS A 16 5.52 2.55 -27.18
N PHE A 17 4.38 2.87 -26.58
CA PHE A 17 3.22 1.99 -26.55
C PHE A 17 1.95 2.78 -26.87
N ARG A 18 0.88 2.07 -27.17
CA ARG A 18 -0.45 2.63 -27.45
C ARG A 18 -1.47 1.97 -26.54
N VAL A 19 -2.43 2.76 -26.08
CA VAL A 19 -3.55 2.26 -25.27
C VAL A 19 -4.80 2.30 -26.13
N GLU A 20 -5.48 1.17 -26.22
CA GLU A 20 -6.73 1.04 -26.97
C GLU A 20 -7.79 0.36 -26.08
N PHE A 21 -9.02 0.82 -26.19
CA PHE A 21 -10.18 0.11 -25.64
C PHE A 21 -10.80 -0.75 -26.73
N LEU A 22 -10.95 -2.05 -26.44
CA LEU A 22 -11.67 -2.99 -27.29
C LEU A 22 -13.04 -3.26 -26.68
N LEU A 23 -14.10 -2.87 -27.39
CA LEU A 23 -15.49 -3.17 -27.03
C LEU A 23 -16.11 -3.96 -28.18
N ASP A 24 -16.38 -5.24 -27.93
CA ASP A 24 -16.72 -6.24 -28.94
C ASP A 24 -15.68 -6.33 -30.06
N SER A 25 -15.90 -5.64 -31.19
CA SER A 25 -14.98 -5.56 -32.34
C SER A 25 -14.56 -4.13 -32.68
N LEU A 26 -14.97 -3.15 -31.87
CA LEU A 26 -14.63 -1.74 -32.05
C LEU A 26 -13.39 -1.39 -31.24
N ARG A 27 -12.41 -0.75 -31.88
CA ARG A 27 -11.17 -0.27 -31.25
C ARG A 27 -11.20 1.24 -31.12
N PHE A 28 -10.96 1.73 -29.92
CA PHE A 28 -10.88 3.16 -29.64
C PHE A 28 -9.50 3.51 -29.14
N ASP A 29 -8.83 4.47 -29.80
CA ASP A 29 -7.56 5.01 -29.34
C ASP A 29 -7.77 5.87 -28.10
N PHE A 30 -7.01 5.62 -27.03
CA PHE A 30 -7.07 6.44 -25.81
C PHE A 30 -6.79 7.93 -26.11
N ASN A 31 -5.84 8.23 -27.00
CA ASN A 31 -5.45 9.61 -27.30
C ASN A 31 -6.53 10.39 -28.07
N ALA A 32 -7.50 9.69 -28.68
CA ALA A 32 -8.66 10.31 -29.31
C ALA A 32 -9.78 10.61 -28.31
N LEU A 33 -9.78 9.95 -27.15
CA LEU A 33 -10.81 10.04 -26.12
C LEU A 33 -10.42 10.93 -24.94
N SER A 34 -9.11 11.10 -24.69
CA SER A 34 -8.57 11.87 -23.58
C SER A 34 -7.64 12.97 -24.07
N PRO A 35 -7.76 14.20 -23.55
CA PRO A 35 -6.81 15.28 -23.86
C PRO A 35 -5.44 15.05 -23.23
N GLN A 36 -5.35 14.20 -22.20
CA GLN A 36 -4.10 13.84 -21.53
C GLN A 36 -3.59 12.50 -22.08
N SER A 37 -2.29 12.42 -22.36
CA SER A 37 -1.63 11.18 -22.78
C SER A 37 -1.49 10.20 -21.61
N PHE A 38 -1.62 8.91 -21.89
CA PHE A 38 -1.32 7.85 -20.93
C PHE A 38 0.19 7.63 -20.82
N SER A 39 0.70 7.46 -19.60
CA SER A 39 2.09 7.08 -19.35
C SER A 39 2.19 6.14 -18.16
N TYR A 40 3.11 5.17 -18.23
CA TYR A 40 3.52 4.41 -17.05
C TYR A 40 4.57 5.20 -16.27
N GLN A 41 4.54 5.05 -14.96
CA GLN A 41 5.52 5.63 -14.04
C GLN A 41 6.33 4.50 -13.38
N PRO A 42 7.56 4.78 -12.92
CA PRO A 42 8.35 3.83 -12.14
C PRO A 42 7.60 3.37 -10.90
N SER A 43 7.82 2.12 -10.50
CA SER A 43 7.27 1.62 -9.25
C SER A 43 7.81 2.42 -8.04
N PRO A 44 6.98 2.67 -7.01
CA PRO A 44 7.44 3.33 -5.79
C PRO A 44 8.44 2.43 -5.05
N VAL A 45 9.47 3.03 -4.46
CA VAL A 45 10.48 2.31 -3.66
C VAL A 45 10.41 2.81 -2.23
N LEU A 46 10.10 1.91 -1.29
CA LEU A 46 10.12 2.23 0.13
C LEU A 46 11.49 1.97 0.74
N GLN A 47 11.90 2.87 1.63
CA GLN A 47 13.03 2.65 2.52
C GLN A 47 12.60 1.87 3.76
N PRO A 48 13.52 1.12 4.40
CA PRO A 48 13.23 0.45 5.67
C PRO A 48 12.84 1.47 6.74
N LEU A 49 11.84 1.13 7.56
CA LEU A 49 11.39 1.96 8.69
C LEU A 49 12.51 2.29 9.69
N ASN A 50 13.48 1.39 9.80
CA ASN A 50 14.63 1.54 10.67
C ASN A 50 15.92 1.57 9.85
N GLN A 51 16.31 2.75 9.37
CA GLN A 51 17.51 2.94 8.55
C GLN A 51 18.80 2.46 9.24
N GLN A 52 18.90 2.59 10.56
CA GLN A 52 20.09 2.20 11.31
C GLN A 52 20.16 0.69 11.56
N ASN A 53 19.02 0.05 11.78
CA ASN A 53 18.97 -1.38 12.02
C ASN A 53 17.66 -1.98 11.48
N PRO A 54 17.62 -2.34 10.18
CA PRO A 54 16.41 -2.85 9.54
C PRO A 54 15.81 -4.07 10.25
N LEU A 55 16.65 -4.91 10.87
CA LEU A 55 16.21 -6.12 11.57
C LEU A 55 15.54 -5.84 12.92
N LYS A 56 15.65 -4.61 13.44
CA LYS A 56 15.08 -4.24 14.73
C LYS A 56 13.67 -3.71 14.53
N ALA A 57 12.75 -4.29 15.30
CA ALA A 57 11.36 -3.88 15.38
C ALA A 57 11.19 -2.36 15.51
N TYR A 58 10.35 -1.79 14.64
CA TYR A 58 9.98 -0.39 14.72
C TYR A 58 9.03 -0.18 15.90
N ARG A 59 9.26 0.89 16.67
CA ARG A 59 8.41 1.29 17.80
C ARG A 59 7.79 2.63 17.48
N TYR A 60 6.47 2.68 17.49
CA TYR A 60 5.70 3.90 17.29
C TYR A 60 4.94 4.24 18.58
N ASN A 61 4.67 5.53 18.78
CA ASN A 61 3.87 5.95 19.92
C ASN A 61 2.39 5.82 19.57
N PRO A 62 1.55 5.24 20.44
CA PRO A 62 0.11 5.22 20.21
C PRO A 62 -0.44 6.63 20.00
N GLY A 63 -1.21 6.83 18.93
CA GLY A 63 -1.75 8.15 18.55
C GLY A 63 -0.79 9.04 17.77
N SER A 64 0.44 8.59 17.46
CA SER A 64 1.32 9.27 16.51
C SER A 64 1.16 8.73 15.09
N PHE A 65 1.50 9.54 14.10
CA PHE A 65 1.64 9.10 12.71
C PHE A 65 2.92 8.27 12.54
N ILE A 66 2.86 7.29 11.64
CA ILE A 66 4.03 6.57 11.14
C ILE A 66 4.46 7.25 9.83
N GLN A 67 5.73 7.61 9.75
CA GLN A 67 6.35 8.18 8.56
C GLN A 67 7.10 7.07 7.81
N LEU A 68 6.75 6.89 6.54
CA LEU A 68 7.48 6.06 5.59
C LEU A 68 8.22 6.97 4.61
N GLU A 69 9.49 6.65 4.39
CA GLU A 69 10.35 7.32 3.41
C GLU A 69 10.54 6.45 2.18
N GLY A 70 10.74 7.09 1.04
CA GLY A 70 10.90 6.39 -0.22
C GLY A 70 11.06 7.31 -1.40
N ASP A 71 10.94 6.73 -2.59
CA ASP A 71 11.02 7.43 -3.87
C ASP A 71 9.80 7.10 -4.73
N ASN A 72 9.32 8.10 -5.46
CA ASN A 72 8.22 7.99 -6.43
C ASN A 72 6.88 7.54 -5.81
N LEU A 73 6.61 7.90 -4.55
CA LEU A 73 5.43 7.41 -3.82
C LEU A 73 4.11 8.00 -4.34
N ASP A 74 4.14 9.16 -5.00
CA ASP A 74 2.97 9.85 -5.57
C ASP A 74 2.89 9.75 -7.10
N LEU A 75 3.77 8.98 -7.73
CA LEU A 75 3.78 8.86 -9.19
C LEU A 75 2.77 7.82 -9.67
N GLY A 76 1.80 8.28 -10.44
CA GLY A 76 0.81 7.40 -11.08
C GLY A 76 -0.19 6.77 -10.11
N ILE A 77 -0.30 7.29 -8.89
CA ILE A 77 -1.24 6.83 -7.86
C ILE A 77 -1.75 7.99 -7.01
N SER A 78 -3.01 7.94 -6.60
CA SER A 78 -3.59 8.91 -5.65
C SER A 78 -3.54 8.40 -4.21
N LYS A 79 -3.65 9.34 -3.25
CA LYS A 79 -3.70 9.02 -1.81
C LYS A 79 -4.82 8.01 -1.48
N GLU A 80 -5.95 8.11 -2.15
CA GLU A 80 -7.15 7.30 -1.91
C GLU A 80 -7.00 5.86 -2.42
N GLU A 81 -6.08 5.62 -3.35
CA GLU A 81 -5.78 4.31 -3.91
C GLU A 81 -4.72 3.56 -3.09
N VAL A 82 -3.89 4.27 -2.31
CA VAL A 82 -2.82 3.66 -1.53
C VAL A 82 -3.38 2.93 -0.29
N VAL A 83 -2.92 1.69 -0.11
CA VAL A 83 -3.22 0.88 1.08
C VAL A 83 -1.92 0.51 1.78
N VAL A 84 -1.79 0.90 3.05
CA VAL A 84 -0.62 0.57 3.88
C VAL A 84 -1.01 -0.52 4.88
N LEU A 85 -0.21 -1.59 4.94
CA LEU A 85 -0.38 -2.69 5.88
C LEU A 85 0.73 -2.72 6.93
N ILE A 86 0.30 -2.77 8.20
CA ILE A 86 1.11 -2.97 9.40
C ILE A 86 0.76 -4.37 9.93
N GLY A 87 1.53 -5.38 9.56
CA GLY A 87 1.09 -6.77 9.74
C GLY A 87 -0.25 -6.98 9.02
N ASP A 88 -1.29 -7.35 9.76
CA ASP A 88 -2.65 -7.56 9.22
C ASP A 88 -3.58 -6.33 9.35
N VAL A 89 -3.03 -5.18 9.76
CA VAL A 89 -3.81 -3.99 10.08
C VAL A 89 -3.60 -2.90 9.03
N VAL A 90 -4.71 -2.35 8.51
CA VAL A 90 -4.67 -1.22 7.56
C VAL A 90 -4.36 0.08 8.30
N CYS A 91 -3.33 0.79 7.84
CA CYS A 91 -2.96 2.12 8.30
C CYS A 91 -3.59 3.19 7.40
N ALA A 92 -4.32 4.14 7.98
CA ALA A 92 -5.02 5.16 7.22
C ALA A 92 -4.04 6.23 6.70
N VAL A 93 -3.85 6.31 5.37
CA VAL A 93 -2.97 7.31 4.76
C VAL A 93 -3.52 8.71 4.98
N LYS A 94 -2.73 9.59 5.57
CA LYS A 94 -3.07 11.01 5.81
C LYS A 94 -2.42 11.92 4.78
N THR A 95 -1.18 11.63 4.46
CA THR A 95 -0.38 12.45 3.56
C THR A 95 0.41 11.55 2.63
N LEU A 96 0.38 11.86 1.35
CA LEU A 96 1.18 11.23 0.31
C LEU A 96 1.91 12.33 -0.45
N THR A 97 3.23 12.23 -0.52
CA THR A 97 4.11 13.11 -1.29
C THR A 97 5.09 12.24 -2.05
N ARG A 98 5.84 12.81 -2.99
CA ARG A 98 6.87 12.10 -3.74
C ARG A 98 7.81 11.21 -2.91
N ASN A 99 8.21 11.67 -1.72
CA ASN A 99 9.23 11.01 -0.91
C ASN A 99 8.76 10.61 0.50
N HIS A 100 7.56 11.02 0.90
CA HIS A 100 7.05 10.77 2.24
C HIS A 100 5.59 10.34 2.20
N LEU A 101 5.28 9.29 2.96
CA LEU A 101 3.92 8.84 3.25
C LEU A 101 3.72 8.87 4.76
N TYR A 102 2.67 9.55 5.21
CA TYR A 102 2.24 9.52 6.61
C TYR A 102 0.97 8.72 6.76
N CYS A 103 1.00 7.69 7.60
CA CYS A 103 -0.16 6.87 7.90
C CYS A 103 -0.49 6.90 9.40
N GLU A 104 -1.78 6.89 9.71
CA GLU A 104 -2.28 6.79 11.08
C GLU A 104 -2.73 5.34 11.34
N PRO A 105 -2.09 4.63 12.27
CA PRO A 105 -2.57 3.32 12.70
C PRO A 105 -3.99 3.46 13.26
N PRO A 106 -4.88 2.46 13.10
CA PRO A 106 -6.18 2.54 13.69
C PRO A 106 -6.03 2.67 15.21
N PRO A 107 -6.90 3.44 15.88
CA PRO A 107 -6.88 3.51 17.33
C PRO A 107 -7.03 2.07 17.83
N GLN A 108 -6.04 1.59 18.58
CA GLN A 108 -6.14 0.31 19.26
C GLN A 108 -7.42 0.39 20.08
N GLN A 109 -8.47 -0.34 19.68
CA GLN A 109 -9.60 -0.56 20.55
C GLN A 109 -9.02 -1.37 21.70
N LEU A 110 -8.69 -0.67 22.80
CA LEU A 110 -8.59 -1.28 24.12
C LEU A 110 -9.93 -1.97 24.32
N ARG A 111 -10.01 -3.26 23.97
CA ARG A 111 -11.23 -4.05 24.12
C ARG A 111 -11.64 -3.89 25.58
N PRO A 112 -12.81 -3.28 25.89
CA PRO A 112 -13.31 -3.31 27.25
C PRO A 112 -13.85 -4.73 27.47
N GLY A 113 -12.97 -5.64 27.88
CA GLY A 113 -13.39 -6.90 28.50
C GLY A 113 -14.03 -6.57 29.86
N PRO A 114 -15.19 -7.14 30.23
CA PRO A 114 -15.97 -6.67 31.38
C PRO A 114 -15.35 -6.90 32.76
N ASN A 115 -14.14 -7.44 32.90
CA ASN A 115 -13.49 -7.58 34.20
C ASN A 115 -11.96 -7.57 34.07
N CYS A 116 -11.36 -6.38 34.11
CA CYS A 116 -9.92 -6.26 34.32
C CYS A 116 -9.62 -6.40 35.81
N LYS A 117 -9.41 -7.65 36.25
CA LYS A 117 -8.58 -7.97 37.40
C LYS A 117 -7.65 -9.08 36.97
N LYS A 118 -6.37 -8.73 36.83
CA LYS A 118 -5.23 -9.59 36.50
C LYS A 118 -5.06 -9.86 35.00
N CYS A 119 -4.15 -9.10 34.40
CA CYS A 119 -3.50 -9.47 33.15
C CYS A 119 -2.78 -10.81 33.33
N GLU A 120 -3.04 -11.77 32.45
CA GLU A 120 -2.16 -12.88 32.04
C GLU A 120 -2.97 -13.76 31.06
N VAL A 121 -2.28 -14.50 30.19
CA VAL A 121 -2.80 -15.33 29.07
C VAL A 121 -2.88 -14.57 27.74
N PHE A 122 -1.69 -14.22 27.26
CA PHE A 122 -1.40 -14.17 25.82
C PHE A 122 -1.29 -15.62 25.33
N ASP A 123 -2.41 -16.35 25.31
CA ASP A 123 -2.42 -17.75 24.88
C ASP A 123 -3.83 -18.10 24.40
N GLN A 124 -4.10 -17.71 23.15
CA GLN A 124 -4.98 -18.41 22.21
C GLN A 124 -4.96 -17.65 20.88
N LEU A 125 -3.93 -17.93 20.07
CA LEU A 125 -3.97 -17.72 18.63
C LEU A 125 -5.16 -18.51 18.07
N PRO A 126 -5.97 -17.93 17.16
CA PRO A 126 -6.36 -18.70 16.00
C PRO A 126 -5.11 -18.81 15.11
N GLU A 127 -4.66 -20.04 14.91
CA GLU A 127 -3.88 -20.44 13.74
C GLU A 127 -4.71 -20.18 12.47
N PHE A 128 -4.20 -20.56 11.29
CA PHE A 128 -4.87 -20.57 9.97
C PHE A 128 -4.59 -19.33 9.10
N THR A 129 -4.11 -19.41 7.86
CA THR A 129 -3.65 -20.51 7.00
C THR A 129 -2.81 -19.86 5.90
N ARG A 130 -1.70 -20.47 5.46
CA ARG A 130 -1.10 -20.15 4.15
C ARG A 130 -2.16 -20.40 3.09
N GLY A 131 -2.73 -19.34 2.53
CA GLY A 131 -3.78 -19.49 1.53
C GLY A 131 -3.95 -18.25 0.70
N GLY A 132 -3.59 -18.36 -0.58
CA GLY A 132 -4.17 -17.51 -1.62
C GLY A 132 -3.15 -16.69 -2.38
N GLN A 133 -2.86 -17.16 -3.59
CA GLN A 133 -2.25 -16.39 -4.65
C GLN A 133 -3.03 -15.10 -4.93
N ASN A 134 -2.28 -14.03 -5.20
CA ASN A 134 -2.64 -12.78 -5.88
C ASN A 134 -3.68 -11.87 -5.23
N PRO A 135 -3.40 -10.55 -5.26
CA PRO A 135 -4.43 -9.63 -5.74
C PRO A 135 -3.85 -8.66 -6.76
N HIS A 136 -4.27 -8.84 -8.01
CA HIS A 136 -4.46 -7.72 -8.92
C HIS A 136 -5.47 -6.76 -8.28
N ARG A 137 -5.00 -5.63 -7.74
CA ARG A 137 -5.83 -4.47 -7.40
C ARG A 137 -5.01 -3.22 -7.65
N ILE A 138 -5.56 -2.26 -8.39
CA ILE A 138 -4.98 -0.92 -8.43
C ILE A 138 -5.26 -0.28 -7.08
N GLY A 139 -4.20 -0.39 -6.29
CA GLY A 139 -3.94 0.22 -5.03
C GLY A 139 -2.57 -0.30 -4.66
N SER A 140 -1.56 0.58 -4.63
CA SER A 140 -0.23 0.15 -4.23
C SER A 140 -0.32 -0.34 -2.79
N LEU A 141 -0.13 -1.65 -2.63
CA LEU A 141 -0.05 -2.29 -1.34
C LEU A 141 1.36 -2.10 -0.82
N PHE A 142 1.50 -1.28 0.20
CA PHE A 142 2.76 -1.15 0.91
C PHE A 142 2.73 -2.07 2.13
N GLU A 143 3.38 -3.23 1.99
CA GLU A 143 3.59 -4.15 3.12
C GLU A 143 4.81 -3.70 3.92
N ILE A 144 4.59 -3.35 5.19
CA ILE A 144 5.68 -3.00 6.10
C ILE A 144 6.27 -4.30 6.66
N GLY A 145 7.39 -4.74 6.06
CA GLY A 145 8.03 -6.04 6.27
C GLY A 145 8.91 -6.20 7.53
N ASP A 146 8.87 -5.29 8.50
CA ASP A 146 9.66 -5.39 9.73
C ASP A 146 8.73 -5.44 10.95
N LYS A 147 8.84 -6.53 11.74
CA LYS A 147 8.03 -6.79 12.96
C LYS A 147 7.81 -5.52 13.76
N LEU A 148 6.61 -4.95 13.73
CA LEU A 148 6.22 -3.84 14.60
C LEU A 148 6.00 -4.38 16.01
N SER A 149 6.65 -3.76 17.00
CA SER A 149 6.40 -4.05 18.42
C SER A 149 5.46 -2.97 18.96
N HIS A 150 4.30 -3.41 19.47
CA HIS A 150 3.42 -2.59 20.29
C HIS A 150 4.10 -2.18 21.61
#